data_AF-A0A9D6KYU2-F1
#
_entry.id   AF-A0A9D6KYU2-F1
#
_cell.length_a   1.000
_cell.length_b   1.000
_cell.length_c   1.000
_cell.angle_alpha   90.00
_cell.angle_beta   90.00
_cell.angle_gamma   90.00
#
_symmetry.space_group_name_H-M   'P 1'
#
loop_
_entity.id
_entity.type
_entity.pdbx_description
1 polymer ?
#
loop_
_entity_poly.entity_id
_entity_poly.type
_entity_poly.pdbx_seq_one_letter_code
_entity_poly.pdbx_strand_id
1 'polypeptide(L)'
;GVERSFAEYAGAHLPADMAFSAAVRFTIKQRDVIATGDAATVVSRSEVQGQFEGRPVHSQSMETMELRRMNGQWRIVHIHWSSSPIRDEHAQ
;
A
#
# COMPACT_ATOMS: atom_id res chain seq x y z
N GLY A 1 -9.24 -13.40 -3.58
CA GLY A 1 -8.52 -13.97 -4.73
C GLY A 1 -7.53 -12.94 -5.23
N VAL A 2 -6.54 -13.32 -6.03
CA VAL A 2 -5.63 -12.33 -6.68
C VAL A 2 -6.38 -11.71 -7.85
N GLU A 3 -6.54 -10.38 -7.84
CA GLU A 3 -7.12 -9.64 -8.97
C GLU A 3 -6.11 -9.56 -10.11
N ARG A 4 -6.60 -9.67 -11.34
CA ARG A 4 -5.78 -9.75 -12.55
C ARG A 4 -6.04 -8.59 -13.51
N SER A 5 -6.94 -7.67 -13.16
CA SER A 5 -7.24 -6.48 -13.94
C SER A 5 -7.68 -5.29 -13.09
N PHE A 6 -7.58 -4.08 -13.67
CA PHE A 6 -8.13 -2.87 -13.06
C PHE A 6 -9.63 -2.98 -12.79
N ALA A 7 -10.40 -3.58 -13.71
CA ALA A 7 -11.85 -3.71 -13.56
C ALA A 7 -12.23 -4.63 -12.39
N GLU A 8 -11.51 -5.75 -12.22
CA GLU A 8 -11.69 -6.65 -11.08
C GLU A 8 -11.35 -5.94 -9.77
N TYR A 9 -10.23 -5.22 -9.72
CA TYR A 9 -9.84 -4.44 -8.55
C TYR A 9 -10.85 -3.34 -8.21
N ALA A 10 -11.26 -2.55 -9.20
CA ALA A 10 -12.19 -1.43 -9.03
C ALA A 10 -13.59 -1.90 -8.59
N GLY A 11 -14.05 -3.04 -9.09
CA GLY A 11 -15.37 -3.59 -8.78
C GLY A 11 -15.46 -4.32 -7.44
N ALA A 12 -14.32 -4.72 -6.85
CA ALA A 12 -14.29 -5.54 -5.64
C ALA A 12 -13.48 -4.90 -4.50
N HIS A 13 -12.14 -4.87 -4.56
CA HIS A 13 -11.34 -4.44 -3.41
C HIS A 13 -11.22 -2.92 -3.26
N LEU A 14 -11.23 -2.14 -4.35
CA LEU A 14 -10.99 -0.70 -4.28
C LEU A 14 -11.90 0.04 -3.28
N PRO A 15 -13.23 -0.19 -3.21
CA PRO A 15 -14.08 0.46 -2.22
C PRO A 15 -13.66 0.17 -0.77
N ALA A 16 -13.21 -1.06 -0.48
CA ALA A 16 -12.75 -1.44 0.85
C ALA A 16 -11.41 -0.77 1.17
N ASP A 17 -10.47 -0.72 0.22
CA ASP A 17 -9.20 -0.01 0.38
C ASP A 17 -9.42 1.49 0.62
N MET A 18 -10.37 2.11 -0.09
CA MET A 18 -10.75 3.50 0.13
C MET A 18 -11.33 3.73 1.53
N ALA A 19 -12.24 2.85 1.97
CA ALA A 19 -12.84 2.94 3.30
C ALA A 19 -11.78 2.78 4.41
N PHE A 20 -10.89 1.80 4.27
CA PHE A 20 -9.77 1.59 5.19
C PHE A 20 -8.84 2.81 5.22
N SER A 21 -8.42 3.29 4.05
CA SER A 21 -7.49 4.42 3.92
C SER A 21 -8.06 5.73 4.46
N ALA A 22 -9.38 5.92 4.39
CA ALA A 22 -10.04 7.09 4.99
C ALA A 22 -10.07 7.03 6.54
N ALA A 23 -10.02 5.83 7.12
CA ALA A 23 -10.13 5.61 8.55
C ALA A 23 -8.79 5.57 9.30
N VAL A 24 -7.68 5.44 8.58
CA VAL A 24 -6.33 5.31 9.15
C VAL A 24 -5.38 6.37 8.62
N ARG A 25 -4.33 6.65 9.40
CA ARG A 25 -3.21 7.49 8.97
C ARG A 25 -2.05 6.59 8.55
N PHE A 26 -1.57 6.77 7.32
CA PHE A 26 -0.29 6.24 6.87
C PHE A 26 0.81 7.27 7.12
N THR A 27 1.85 6.88 7.85
CA THR A 27 3.07 7.67 8.07
C THR A 27 4.22 6.97 7.38
N ILE A 28 4.68 7.49 6.25
CA ILE A 28 5.83 6.94 5.52
C ILE A 28 7.07 7.06 6.40
N LYS A 29 7.73 5.93 6.67
CA LYS A 29 8.99 5.86 7.43
C LYS A 29 10.19 5.76 6.50
N GLN A 30 10.02 5.08 5.37
CA GLN A 30 11.06 4.92 4.36
C GLN A 30 10.41 4.81 2.98
N ARG A 31 11.06 5.40 1.97
CA ARG A 31 10.69 5.23 0.58
C ARG A 31 11.93 5.24 -0.32
N ASP A 32 12.09 4.17 -1.07
CA ASP A 32 13.16 4.01 -2.05
C ASP A 32 12.57 3.94 -3.46
N VAL A 33 13.28 4.54 -4.42
CA VAL A 33 12.90 4.55 -5.83
C VAL A 33 14.06 4.03 -6.66
N ILE A 34 13.80 2.97 -7.43
CA ILE A 34 14.74 2.39 -8.37
C ILE A 34 14.16 2.61 -9.77
N ALA A 35 14.76 3.48 -10.57
CA ALA A 35 14.25 3.83 -11.89
C ALA A 35 15.30 3.62 -12.99
N THR A 36 14.89 2.96 -14.07
CA THR A 36 15.71 2.70 -15.26
C THR A 36 14.85 2.84 -16.51
N GLY A 37 15.15 3.84 -17.35
CA GLY A 37 14.37 4.14 -18.55
C GLY A 37 12.90 4.41 -18.22
N ASP A 38 12.00 3.68 -18.88
CA ASP A 38 10.55 3.77 -18.68
C ASP A 38 10.00 2.79 -17.63
N ALA A 39 10.86 2.31 -16.73
CA ALA A 39 10.50 1.45 -15.61
C ALA A 39 10.91 2.08 -14.28
N ALA A 40 10.06 1.94 -13.26
CA ALA A 40 10.40 2.31 -11.90
C ALA A 40 9.80 1.31 -10.90
N THR A 41 10.53 1.03 -9.84
CA THR A 41 10.05 0.33 -8.65
C THR A 41 10.08 1.31 -7.48
N VAL A 42 8.96 1.48 -6.81
CA VAL A 42 8.83 2.28 -5.58
C VAL A 42 8.57 1.32 -4.43
N VAL A 43 9.44 1.31 -3.43
CA VAL A 43 9.27 0.50 -2.22
C VAL A 43 9.04 1.43 -1.04
N SER A 44 7.92 1.29 -0.36
CA SER A 44 7.55 2.12 0.79
C SER A 44 7.36 1.27 2.03
N ARG A 45 7.86 1.76 3.16
CA ARG A 45 7.49 1.29 4.50
C ARG A 45 6.72 2.40 5.20
N SER A 46 5.55 2.08 5.71
CA SER A 46 4.70 3.02 6.44
C SER A 46 4.27 2.43 7.77
N GLU A 47 4.13 3.29 8.77
CA GLU A 47 3.36 2.97 9.98
C GLU A 47 1.91 3.38 9.73
N VAL A 48 0.97 2.51 10.08
CA VAL A 48 -0.47 2.70 9.91
C VAL A 48 -1.10 2.74 11.29
N GLN A 49 -1.79 3.83 11.61
CA GLN A 49 -2.48 4.02 12.89
C GLN A 49 -3.90 4.55 12.69
N GLY A 50 -4.87 4.00 13.42
CA GLY A 50 -6.26 4.48 13.38
C GLY A 50 -7.24 3.49 14.00
N GLN A 51 -8.51 3.59 13.58
CA GLN A 51 -9.53 2.60 13.93
C GLN A 51 -10.34 2.28 12.66
N PHE A 52 -10.56 1.00 12.41
CA PHE A 52 -11.37 0.54 11.27
C PHE A 52 -12.32 -0.54 11.74
N GLU A 53 -13.60 -0.43 11.37
CA GLU A 53 -14.67 -1.35 11.81
C GLU A 53 -14.70 -1.59 13.34
N GLY A 54 -14.45 -0.53 14.12
CA GLY A 54 -14.44 -0.59 15.58
C GLY A 54 -13.21 -1.27 16.20
N ARG A 55 -12.19 -1.60 15.39
CA ARG A 55 -10.95 -2.23 15.85
C ARG A 55 -9.77 -1.26 15.74
N PRO A 56 -8.91 -1.15 16.78
CA PRO A 56 -7.68 -0.37 16.67
C PRO A 56 -6.75 -0.98 15.62
N VAL A 57 -6.16 -0.12 14.81
CA VAL A 57 -5.13 -0.47 13.83
C VAL A 57 -3.83 0.19 14.28
N HIS A 58 -2.81 -0.63 14.51
CA HIS A 58 -1.43 -0.19 14.66
C HIS A 58 -0.52 -1.23 14.01
N SER A 59 -0.03 -0.92 12.82
CA SER A 59 0.70 -1.87 11.99
C SER A 59 1.80 -1.19 11.20
N GLN A 60 2.77 -2.00 10.76
CA GLN A 60 3.67 -1.63 9.68
C GLN A 60 3.09 -2.16 8.37
N SER A 61 3.17 -1.34 7.32
CA SER A 61 2.76 -1.67 5.96
C SER A 61 3.98 -1.57 5.04
N MET A 62 4.14 -2.59 4.19
CA MET A 62 5.10 -2.63 3.10
C MET A 62 4.34 -2.54 1.78
N GLU A 63 4.77 -1.65 0.91
CA GLU A 63 4.23 -1.46 -0.43
C GLU A 63 5.35 -1.53 -1.45
N THR A 64 5.17 -2.37 -2.47
CA THR A 64 6.01 -2.39 -3.66
C THR A 64 5.14 -2.06 -4.87
N MET A 65 5.40 -0.92 -5.51
CA MET A 65 4.77 -0.53 -6.78
C MET A 65 5.75 -0.70 -7.93
N GLU A 66 5.35 -1.42 -8.96
CA GLU A 66 6.01 -1.36 -10.27
C GLU A 66 5.26 -0.38 -11.16
N LEU A 67 6.01 0.54 -11.78
CA LEU A 67 5.49 1.54 -12.68
C LEU A 67 6.12 1.39 -14.06
N ARG A 68 5.32 1.67 -15.09
CA ARG A 68 5.76 1.83 -16.47
C ARG A 68 5.37 3.20 -16.97
N ARG A 69 6.27 3.84 -17.72
CA ARG A 69 5.98 5.09 -18.40
C ARG A 69 5.34 4.79 -19.75
N MET A 70 4.09 5.19 -19.92
CA MET A 70 3.31 5.00 -21.14
C MET A 70 2.80 6.36 -21.60
N ASN A 71 3.10 6.74 -22.85
CA ASN A 71 2.71 8.03 -23.42
C ASN A 71 3.13 9.23 -22.53
N GLY A 72 4.34 9.16 -21.98
CA GLY A 72 4.88 10.19 -21.09
C GLY A 72 4.36 10.17 -19.65
N GLN A 73 3.39 9.31 -19.32
CA GLN A 73 2.77 9.20 -17.99
C GLN A 73 3.17 7.92 -17.28
N TRP A 74 3.48 8.01 -15.99
CA TRP A 74 3.70 6.82 -15.16
C TRP A 74 2.36 6.16 -14.81
N ARG A 75 2.31 4.83 -14.95
CA ARG A 75 1.16 3.99 -14.59
C ARG A 75 1.65 2.88 -13.69
N ILE A 76 0.94 2.62 -12.60
CA ILE A 76 1.17 1.44 -11.77
C ILE A 76 0.71 0.22 -12.56
N VAL A 77 1.62 -0.73 -12.78
CA VAL A 77 1.34 -1.98 -13.49
C VAL A 77 1.28 -3.18 -12.56
N HIS A 78 1.86 -3.05 -11.36
CA HIS A 78 1.76 -4.03 -10.29
C HIS A 78 1.86 -3.32 -8.94
N ILE A 79 1.09 -3.82 -7.97
CA ILE A 79 1.22 -3.43 -6.57
C ILE A 79 1.24 -4.70 -5.72
N HIS A 80 2.15 -4.72 -4.76
CA HIS A 80 2.16 -5.71 -3.70
C HIS A 80 2.09 -4.99 -2.37
N TRP A 81 1.09 -5.34 -1.57
CA TRP A 81 0.97 -4.90 -0.18
C TRP A 81 1.13 -6.06 0.77
N SER A 82 1.85 -5.81 1.86
CA SER A 82 1.82 -6.67 3.04
C SER A 82 1.82 -5.80 4.29
N SER A 83 1.36 -6.37 5.40
CA SER A 83 1.34 -5.67 6.68
C SER A 83 1.55 -6.64 7.82
N SER A 84 2.11 -6.14 8.91
CA SER A 84 2.16 -6.87 10.18
C SER A 84 1.85 -5.93 11.34
N PRO A 85 1.19 -6.41 12.41
CA PRO A 85 0.98 -5.60 13.61
C PRO A 85 2.31 -5.10 14.18
N ILE A 86 2.36 -3.86 14.63
CA ILE A 86 3.45 -3.39 15.49
C ILE A 86 3.05 -3.84 16.90
N ARG A 87 3.90 -4.67 17.51
CA ARG A 87 3.74 -5.07 18.91
C ARG A 87 4.60 -4.15 19.76
N ASP A 88 4.05 -3.63 20.84
CA ASP A 88 4.87 -3.00 21.87
C ASP A 88 5.72 -4.09 22.53
N GLU A 89 7.04 -4.03 22.37
CA GLU A 89 7.97 -4.99 22.99
C GLU A 89 8.19 -4.76 24.49
N HIS A 90 7.39 -3.92 25.16
CA HIS A 90 7.53 -3.63 26.58
C HIS A 90 6.25 -3.91 27.36
N ALA A 91 5.97 -5.20 27.52
CA ALA A 91 5.11 -5.72 28.59
C ALA A 91 5.63 -7.09 29.06
N GLN A 92 6.79 -7.07 29.72
CA GLN A 92 7.22 -8.00 30.76
C GLN A 92 8.49 -7.49 31.42
#